data_AF-A0AA41ND32-F1
#
_entry.id   AF-A0AA41ND32-F1
#
_cell.length_a   1.000
_cell.length_b   1.000
_cell.length_c   1.000
_cell.angle_alpha   90.00
_cell.angle_beta   90.00
_cell.angle_gamma   90.00
#
_symmetry.space_group_name_H-M   'P 1'
#
loop_
_entity.id
_entity.type
_entity.pdbx_description
1 polymer ?
#
loop_
_entity_poly.entity_id
_entity_poly.type
_entity_poly.pdbx_seq_one_letter_code
_entity_poly.pdbx_strand_id
1 'polypeptide(L)'
;MEINDLLIREKILQLTQQKAQIQVLRKKVVSLENALSFMTKEFETEVSNLQQQATIENQAGRGEIDKLQYLLQMKDREMNRVKKLAKNILDERTEVERFFLDALYQVKQQILLSRKRYKQIAQDAFNIKMRMACAGKTEYPLIRTFDGREHSTNSVNQDLIKAEKWY
;
A
#
# COMPACT_ATOMS: atom_id res chain seq x y z
N MET A 1 102.08 -42.49 31.37
CA MET A 1 100.88 -42.94 32.13
C MET A 1 99.96 -41.77 32.47
N GLU A 2 100.48 -40.57 32.80
CA GLU A 2 99.69 -39.37 33.13
C GLU A 2 98.80 -38.80 32.00
N ILE A 3 99.26 -38.84 30.74
CA ILE A 3 98.51 -38.26 29.61
C ILE A 3 97.17 -38.98 29.38
N ASN A 4 97.15 -40.31 29.57
CA ASN A 4 95.93 -41.11 29.38
C ASN A 4 94.92 -40.87 30.50
N ASP A 5 95.39 -40.65 31.73
CA ASP A 5 94.54 -40.41 32.90
C ASP A 5 93.86 -39.03 32.85
N LEU A 6 94.59 -38.00 32.37
CA LEU A 6 94.04 -36.68 32.05
C LEU A 6 92.96 -36.75 30.96
N LEU A 7 93.21 -37.52 29.90
CA LEU A 7 92.26 -37.67 28.79
C LEU A 7 90.97 -38.40 29.21
N ILE A 8 91.09 -39.37 30.12
CA ILE A 8 89.94 -40.06 30.71
C ILE A 8 89.11 -39.10 31.58
N ARG A 9 89.77 -38.29 32.43
CA ARG A 9 89.08 -37.28 33.27
C ARG A 9 88.34 -36.23 32.45
N GLU A 10 88.98 -35.70 31.40
CA GLU A 10 88.39 -34.76 30.44
C GLU A 10 87.12 -35.35 29.82
N LYS A 11 87.20 -36.61 29.37
CA LYS A 11 86.07 -37.29 28.71
C LYS A 11 84.92 -37.59 29.66
N ILE A 12 85.22 -37.93 30.91
CA ILE A 12 84.21 -38.08 31.98
C ILE A 12 83.50 -36.75 32.22
N LEU A 13 84.24 -35.64 32.26
CA LEU A 13 83.70 -34.29 32.49
C LEU A 13 82.82 -33.81 31.33
N GLN A 14 83.21 -34.11 30.09
CA GLN A 14 82.36 -33.86 28.91
C GLN A 14 81.09 -34.70 28.91
N LEU A 15 81.17 -35.99 29.26
CA LEU A 15 80.02 -36.88 29.34
C LEU A 15 79.02 -36.45 30.43
N THR A 16 79.50 -36.00 31.59
CA THR A 16 78.62 -35.49 32.65
C THR A 16 77.95 -34.17 32.24
N GLN A 17 78.68 -33.27 31.56
CA GLN A 17 78.11 -32.03 31.02
C GLN A 17 77.05 -32.31 29.94
N GLN A 18 77.32 -33.22 29.01
CA GLN A 18 76.34 -33.65 28.00
C GLN A 18 75.10 -34.28 28.64
N LYS A 19 75.27 -35.13 29.65
CA LYS A 19 74.15 -35.75 30.37
C LYS A 19 73.27 -34.72 31.08
N ALA A 20 73.89 -33.68 31.68
CA ALA A 20 73.17 -32.57 32.27
C ALA A 20 72.38 -31.76 31.21
N GLN A 21 72.99 -31.46 30.06
CA GLN A 21 72.31 -30.79 28.95
C GLN A 21 71.13 -31.60 28.41
N ILE A 22 71.29 -32.91 28.22
CA ILE A 22 70.20 -33.82 27.80
C ILE A 22 69.04 -33.76 28.80
N GLN A 23 69.34 -33.74 30.10
CA GLN A 23 68.32 -33.70 31.14
C GLN A 23 67.55 -32.37 31.13
N VAL A 24 68.24 -31.25 30.91
CA VAL A 24 67.61 -29.92 30.75
C VAL A 24 66.73 -29.87 29.50
N LEU A 25 67.23 -30.36 28.37
CA LEU A 25 66.48 -30.40 27.11
C LEU A 25 65.23 -31.27 27.22
N ARG A 26 65.33 -32.44 27.86
CA ARG A 26 64.16 -33.30 28.13
C ARG A 26 63.10 -32.60 28.97
N LYS A 27 63.50 -31.88 30.03
CA LYS A 27 62.56 -31.10 30.83
C LYS A 27 61.88 -30.00 30.01
N LYS A 28 62.63 -29.32 29.11
CA LYS A 28 62.06 -28.32 28.20
C LYS A 28 61.07 -28.92 27.21
N VAL A 29 61.39 -30.08 26.62
CA VAL A 29 60.49 -30.79 25.71
C VAL A 29 59.18 -31.14 26.41
N VAL A 30 59.23 -31.75 27.60
CA VAL A 30 58.03 -32.08 28.37
C VAL A 30 57.23 -30.81 28.73
N SER A 31 57.90 -29.73 29.12
CA SER A 31 57.23 -28.46 29.40
C SER A 31 56.51 -27.89 28.17
N LEU A 32 57.12 -27.98 26.99
CA LEU A 32 56.53 -27.51 25.74
C LEU A 32 55.37 -28.41 25.29
N GLU A 33 55.51 -29.73 25.41
CA GLU A 33 54.44 -30.69 25.12
C GLU A 33 53.21 -30.45 26.01
N ASN A 34 53.43 -30.17 27.31
CA ASN A 34 52.35 -29.84 28.24
C ASN A 34 51.68 -28.51 27.88
N ALA A 35 52.47 -27.47 27.54
CA ALA A 35 51.93 -26.17 27.14
C ALA A 35 51.11 -26.29 25.84
N LEU A 36 51.62 -27.04 24.86
CA LEU A 36 50.94 -27.30 23.60
C LEU A 36 49.63 -28.06 23.82
N SER A 37 49.65 -29.12 24.64
CA SER A 37 48.45 -29.89 25.00
C SER A 37 47.38 -29.03 25.66
N PHE A 38 47.78 -28.12 26.54
CA PHE A 38 46.87 -27.16 27.16
C PHE A 38 46.27 -26.19 26.13
N MET A 39 47.12 -25.59 25.28
CA MET A 39 46.68 -24.66 24.24
C MET A 39 45.73 -25.33 23.23
N THR A 40 46.00 -26.57 22.81
CA THR A 40 45.12 -27.30 21.90
C THR A 40 43.74 -27.51 22.51
N LYS A 41 43.66 -27.88 23.80
CA LYS A 41 42.39 -28.08 24.49
C LYS A 41 41.60 -26.78 24.67
N GLU A 42 42.28 -25.69 25.03
CA GLU A 42 41.62 -24.38 25.10
C GLU A 42 41.09 -23.97 23.74
N PHE A 43 41.88 -24.12 22.67
CA PHE A 43 41.45 -23.79 21.32
C PHE A 43 40.25 -24.62 20.86
N GLU A 44 40.26 -25.94 21.09
CA GLU A 44 39.11 -26.81 20.79
C GLU A 44 37.85 -26.38 21.56
N THR A 45 38.00 -25.99 22.82
CA THR A 45 36.90 -25.52 23.66
C THR A 45 36.35 -24.18 23.14
N GLU A 46 37.23 -23.25 22.79
CA GLU A 46 36.85 -21.94 22.25
C GLU A 46 36.13 -22.08 20.91
N VAL A 47 36.63 -22.93 20.01
CA VAL A 47 35.99 -23.23 18.73
C VAL A 47 34.60 -23.84 18.95
N SER A 48 34.46 -24.79 19.86
CA SER A 48 33.16 -25.41 20.18
C SER A 48 32.17 -24.37 20.73
N ASN A 49 32.61 -23.49 21.62
CA ASN A 49 31.77 -22.44 22.21
C ASN A 49 31.32 -21.44 21.14
N LEU A 50 32.22 -21.01 20.26
CA LEU A 50 31.89 -20.11 19.15
C LEU A 50 30.88 -20.73 18.19
N GLN A 51 31.04 -22.02 17.85
CA GLN A 51 30.09 -22.72 16.99
C GLN A 51 28.70 -22.84 17.64
N GLN A 52 28.65 -23.14 18.94
CA GLN A 52 27.40 -23.21 19.69
C GLN A 52 26.71 -21.84 19.72
N GLN A 53 27.45 -20.78 20.03
CA GLN A 53 26.93 -19.42 20.10
C GLN A 53 26.38 -18.97 18.74
N ALA A 54 27.14 -19.17 17.66
CA ALA A 54 26.69 -18.86 16.30
C ALA A 54 25.44 -19.65 15.90
N THR A 55 25.31 -20.90 16.37
CA THR A 55 24.12 -21.72 16.12
C THR A 55 22.89 -21.17 16.83
N ILE A 56 23.03 -20.77 18.10
CA ILE A 56 21.94 -20.18 18.89
C ILE A 56 21.49 -18.86 18.26
N GLU A 57 22.43 -17.99 17.90
CA GLU A 57 22.13 -16.70 17.27
C GLU A 57 21.43 -16.86 15.92
N ASN A 58 21.90 -17.79 15.08
CA ASN A 58 21.24 -18.08 13.81
C ASN A 58 19.82 -18.64 13.99
N GLN A 59 19.60 -19.50 14.99
CA GLN A 59 18.27 -20.02 15.29
C GLN A 59 17.32 -18.92 15.76
N ALA A 60 17.80 -18.04 16.65
CA ALA A 60 17.03 -16.89 17.12
C ALA A 60 16.67 -15.95 15.96
N GLY A 61 17.67 -15.61 15.12
CA GLY A 61 17.47 -14.77 13.93
C GLY A 61 16.48 -15.37 12.94
N ARG A 62 16.51 -16.70 12.75
CA ARG A 62 15.53 -17.39 11.89
C ARG A 62 14.11 -17.29 12.43
N GLY A 63 13.91 -17.45 13.74
CA GLY A 63 12.59 -17.29 14.36
C GLY A 63 12.04 -15.86 14.22
N GLU A 64 12.90 -14.86 14.29
CA GLU A 64 12.50 -13.47 14.06
C GLU A 64 12.12 -13.21 12.60
N ILE A 65 12.90 -13.73 11.64
CA ILE A 65 12.59 -13.66 10.21
C ILE A 65 11.22 -14.30 9.92
N ASP A 66 10.95 -15.49 10.44
CA ASP A 66 9.69 -16.20 10.23
C ASP A 66 8.50 -15.38 10.79
N LYS A 67 8.67 -14.76 11.95
CA LYS A 67 7.66 -13.87 12.56
C LYS A 67 7.41 -12.63 11.71
N LEU A 68 8.47 -11.99 11.20
CA LEU A 68 8.36 -10.82 10.34
C LEU A 68 7.69 -11.17 9.00
N GLN A 69 8.02 -12.32 8.40
CA GLN A 69 7.36 -12.79 7.18
C GLN A 69 5.87 -13.04 7.40
N TYR A 70 5.49 -13.66 8.53
CA TYR A 70 4.08 -13.86 8.87
C TYR A 70 3.33 -12.53 9.04
N LEU A 71 3.92 -11.56 9.74
CA LEU A 71 3.33 -10.23 9.92
C LEU A 71 3.17 -9.51 8.58
N LEU A 72 4.16 -9.61 7.69
CA LEU A 72 4.09 -9.02 6.35
C LEU A 72 2.94 -9.62 5.54
N GLN A 73 2.79 -10.94 5.53
CA GLN A 73 1.69 -11.61 4.83
C GLN A 73 0.32 -11.18 5.37
N MET A 74 0.18 -11.02 6.68
CA MET A 74 -1.05 -10.53 7.30
C MET A 74 -1.36 -9.08 6.89
N LYS A 75 -0.33 -8.23 6.84
CA LYS A 75 -0.47 -6.85 6.39
C LYS A 75 -0.81 -6.73 4.91
N ASP A 76 -0.25 -7.57 4.06
CA ASP A 76 -0.61 -7.61 2.63
C ASP A 76 -2.07 -8.03 2.42
N ARG A 77 -2.54 -9.02 3.19
CA ARG A 77 -3.95 -9.45 3.14
C ARG A 77 -4.90 -8.33 3.57
N GLU A 78 -4.57 -7.64 4.66
CA GLU A 78 -5.33 -6.49 5.15
C GLU A 78 -5.35 -5.37 4.09
N MET A 79 -4.19 -5.02 3.54
CA MET A 79 -4.05 -4.00 2.50
C MET A 79 -4.88 -4.33 1.26
N ASN A 80 -4.90 -5.59 0.82
CA ASN A 80 -5.71 -6.01 -0.32
C ASN A 80 -7.21 -5.88 -0.05
N ARG A 81 -7.66 -6.12 1.18
CA ARG A 81 -9.06 -5.88 1.58
C ARG A 81 -9.40 -4.39 1.52
N VAL A 82 -8.53 -3.53 2.06
CA VAL A 82 -8.72 -2.07 2.01
C VAL A 82 -8.77 -1.57 0.57
N LYS A 83 -7.85 -2.01 -0.29
CA LYS A 83 -7.86 -1.66 -1.73
C LYS A 83 -9.15 -2.06 -2.42
N LYS A 84 -9.66 -3.27 -2.15
CA LYS A 84 -10.93 -3.75 -2.71
C LYS A 84 -12.10 -2.90 -2.22
N LEU A 85 -12.15 -2.57 -0.93
CA LEU A 85 -13.20 -1.73 -0.37
C LEU A 85 -13.17 -0.32 -0.97
N ALA A 86 -12.00 0.29 -1.07
CA ALA A 86 -11.85 1.62 -1.68
C ALA A 86 -12.33 1.63 -3.14
N LYS A 87 -12.01 0.58 -3.91
CA LYS A 87 -12.51 0.43 -5.27
C LYS A 87 -14.03 0.33 -5.31
N ASN A 88 -14.63 -0.53 -4.48
CA ASN A 88 -16.08 -0.68 -4.43
C ASN A 88 -16.79 0.65 -4.12
N ILE A 89 -16.30 1.41 -3.13
CA ILE A 89 -16.86 2.72 -2.79
C ILE A 89 -16.79 3.69 -3.97
N LEU A 90 -15.68 3.69 -4.72
CA LEU A 90 -15.53 4.53 -5.90
C LEU A 90 -16.50 4.12 -7.02
N ASP A 91 -16.65 2.81 -7.25
CA ASP A 91 -17.54 2.26 -8.25
C ASP A 91 -19.00 2.60 -7.92
N GLU A 92 -19.44 2.37 -6.67
CA GLU A 92 -20.78 2.74 -6.17
C GLU A 92 -21.04 4.25 -6.28
N ARG A 93 -20.09 5.09 -5.88
CA ARG A 93 -20.21 6.55 -6.01
C ARG A 93 -20.36 6.96 -7.47
N THR A 94 -19.57 6.37 -8.36
CA THR A 94 -19.62 6.65 -9.81
C THR A 94 -20.97 6.26 -10.39
N GLU A 95 -21.54 5.13 -9.97
CA GLU A 95 -22.87 4.68 -10.40
C GLU A 95 -23.96 5.67 -9.95
N VAL A 96 -23.93 6.10 -8.69
CA VAL A 96 -24.87 7.07 -8.14
C VAL A 96 -24.76 8.43 -8.84
N GLU A 97 -23.55 8.91 -9.08
CA GLU A 97 -23.32 10.17 -9.82
C GLU A 97 -23.89 10.09 -11.24
N ARG A 98 -23.67 8.98 -11.95
CA ARG A 98 -24.25 8.75 -13.28
C ARG A 98 -25.78 8.72 -13.23
N PHE A 99 -26.36 8.01 -12.28
CA PHE A 99 -27.81 7.95 -12.10
C PHE A 99 -28.41 9.36 -11.91
N PHE A 100 -27.80 10.19 -11.06
CA PHE A 100 -28.28 11.56 -10.86
C PHE A 100 -28.14 12.44 -12.10
N LEU A 101 -27.03 12.33 -12.84
CA LEU A 101 -26.85 13.06 -14.10
C LEU A 101 -27.91 12.66 -15.13
N ASP A 102 -28.18 11.36 -15.26
CA ASP A 102 -29.19 10.85 -16.17
C ASP A 102 -30.60 11.29 -15.76
N ALA A 103 -30.93 11.24 -14.47
CA ALA A 103 -32.21 11.71 -13.96
C ALA A 103 -32.40 13.22 -14.20
N LEU A 104 -31.40 14.05 -13.92
CA LEU A 104 -31.43 15.49 -14.19
C LEU A 104 -31.57 15.77 -15.69
N TYR A 105 -30.88 15.02 -16.53
CA TYR A 105 -31.01 15.12 -17.97
C TYR A 105 -32.44 14.78 -18.43
N GLN A 106 -33.01 13.68 -17.95
CA GLN A 106 -34.37 13.27 -18.28
C GLN A 106 -35.40 14.33 -17.84
N VAL A 107 -35.29 14.84 -16.61
CA VAL A 107 -36.19 15.89 -16.10
C VAL A 107 -36.08 17.15 -16.97
N LYS A 108 -34.86 17.57 -17.33
CA LYS A 108 -34.65 18.71 -18.23
C LYS A 108 -35.34 18.50 -19.57
N GLN A 109 -35.22 17.31 -20.17
CA GLN A 109 -35.91 17.00 -21.44
C GLN A 109 -37.42 17.01 -21.28
N GLN A 110 -37.97 16.44 -20.20
CA GLN A 110 -39.40 16.46 -19.94
C GLN A 110 -39.94 17.88 -19.76
N ILE A 111 -39.20 18.76 -19.06
CA ILE A 111 -39.56 20.17 -18.91
C ILE A 111 -39.61 20.87 -20.27
N LEU A 112 -38.60 20.67 -21.12
CA LEU A 112 -38.56 21.28 -22.46
C LEU A 112 -39.74 20.79 -23.33
N LEU A 113 -40.02 19.50 -23.31
CA LEU A 113 -41.15 18.91 -24.04
C LEU A 113 -42.49 19.43 -23.52
N SER A 114 -42.67 19.47 -22.20
CA SER A 114 -43.88 19.98 -21.54
C SER A 114 -44.13 21.44 -21.89
N ARG A 115 -43.11 22.31 -21.81
CA ARG A 115 -43.21 23.73 -22.20
C ARG A 115 -43.58 23.89 -23.67
N LYS A 116 -42.94 23.13 -24.56
CA LYS A 116 -43.25 23.16 -26.00
C LYS A 116 -44.69 22.74 -26.26
N ARG A 117 -45.15 21.66 -25.63
CA ARG A 117 -46.52 21.14 -25.77
C ARG A 117 -47.55 22.12 -25.22
N TYR A 118 -47.31 22.69 -24.04
CA TYR A 118 -48.18 23.70 -23.44
C TYR A 118 -48.35 24.91 -24.38
N LYS A 119 -47.24 25.41 -24.93
CA LYS A 119 -47.26 26.53 -25.88
C LYS A 119 -48.09 26.21 -27.13
N GLN A 120 -47.94 25.01 -27.69
CA GLN A 120 -48.72 24.55 -28.85
C GLN A 120 -50.21 24.48 -28.53
N ILE A 121 -50.59 23.80 -27.43
CA ILE A 121 -51.99 23.67 -27.01
C ILE A 121 -52.62 25.05 -26.76
N ALA A 122 -51.91 25.96 -26.09
CA ALA A 122 -52.40 27.31 -25.84
C ALA A 122 -52.60 28.10 -27.15
N GLN A 123 -51.71 27.91 -28.14
CA GLN A 123 -51.82 28.55 -29.45
C GLN A 123 -53.01 28.02 -30.24
N ASP A 124 -53.20 26.70 -30.24
CA ASP A 124 -54.30 26.05 -30.94
C ASP A 124 -55.65 26.44 -30.33
N ALA A 125 -55.74 26.45 -29.00
CA ALA A 125 -56.93 26.90 -28.27
C ALA A 125 -57.28 28.36 -28.58
N PHE A 126 -56.29 29.25 -28.61
CA PHE A 126 -56.47 30.65 -29.00
C PHE A 126 -56.97 30.76 -30.44
N ASN A 127 -56.33 30.05 -31.39
CA ASN A 127 -56.69 30.06 -32.80
C ASN A 127 -58.10 29.51 -33.06
N ILE A 128 -58.52 28.48 -32.32
CA ILE A 128 -59.89 27.94 -32.37
C ILE A 128 -60.88 29.00 -31.89
N LYS A 129 -60.62 29.63 -30.73
CA LYS A 129 -61.51 30.66 -30.17
C LYS A 129 -61.62 31.89 -31.09
N MET A 130 -60.51 32.29 -31.72
CA MET A 130 -60.50 33.35 -32.74
C MET A 130 -61.40 33.00 -33.93
N ARG A 131 -61.29 31.78 -34.48
CA ARG A 131 -62.14 31.31 -35.59
C ARG A 131 -63.62 31.25 -35.22
N MET A 132 -63.96 30.79 -34.01
CA MET A 132 -65.33 30.76 -33.52
C MET A 132 -65.91 32.18 -33.38
N ALA A 133 -65.11 33.13 -32.91
CA ALA A 133 -65.51 34.52 -32.81
C ALA A 133 -65.71 35.18 -34.17
N CYS A 134 -64.83 34.90 -35.14
CA CYS A 134 -65.02 35.35 -36.53
C CYS A 134 -66.31 34.81 -37.15
N ALA A 135 -66.73 33.59 -36.78
CA ALA A 135 -67.98 33.00 -37.21
C ALA A 135 -69.22 33.51 -36.43
N GLY A 136 -69.05 34.49 -35.54
CA GLY A 136 -70.13 35.08 -34.73
C GLY A 136 -70.66 34.19 -33.61
N LYS A 137 -69.97 33.07 -33.29
CA LYS A 137 -70.44 32.10 -32.29
C LYS A 137 -70.03 32.45 -30.86
N THR A 138 -68.98 33.25 -30.68
CA THR A 138 -68.42 33.65 -29.38
C THR A 138 -67.77 35.03 -29.47
N GLU A 139 -67.41 35.62 -28.34
CA GLU A 139 -66.60 36.84 -28.32
C GLU A 139 -65.12 36.57 -28.66
N TYR A 140 -64.44 37.60 -29.19
CA TYR A 140 -63.03 37.53 -29.52
C TYR A 140 -62.15 37.34 -28.26
N PRO A 141 -61.16 36.43 -28.28
CA PRO A 141 -60.22 36.28 -27.18
C PRO A 141 -59.30 37.50 -27.06
N LEU A 142 -58.85 37.80 -25.84
CA LEU A 142 -57.82 38.82 -25.59
C LEU A 142 -56.53 38.50 -26.37
N ILE A 143 -55.91 39.52 -26.96
CA ILE A 143 -54.67 39.39 -27.72
C ILE A 143 -53.62 38.72 -26.85
N ARG A 144 -53.02 37.66 -27.39
CA ARG A 144 -52.04 36.83 -26.70
C ARG A 144 -50.86 36.54 -27.61
N THR A 145 -49.65 36.69 -27.11
CA THR A 145 -48.42 36.47 -27.88
C THR A 145 -47.76 35.15 -27.53
N PHE A 146 -47.09 34.57 -28.53
CA PHE A 146 -46.42 33.27 -28.40
C PHE A 146 -44.95 33.33 -28.84
N ASP A 147 -44.48 34.47 -29.35
CA ASP A 147 -43.10 34.64 -29.83
C ASP A 147 -42.10 34.93 -28.70
N GLY A 148 -42.57 35.40 -27.54
CA GLY A 148 -41.75 35.59 -26.35
C GLY A 148 -41.03 36.93 -26.27
N ARG A 149 -41.50 37.95 -26.97
CA ARG A 149 -40.94 39.31 -26.88
C ARG A 149 -41.06 39.88 -25.46
N GLU A 150 -40.04 40.60 -25.02
CA GLU A 150 -39.91 41.16 -23.67
C GLU A 150 -41.04 42.16 -23.31
N HIS A 151 -41.55 42.91 -24.30
CA HIS A 151 -42.60 43.92 -24.09
C HIS A 151 -44.03 43.38 -24.21
N SER A 152 -44.23 42.06 -24.27
CA SER A 152 -45.58 41.50 -24.32
C SER A 152 -46.24 41.52 -22.94
N THR A 153 -47.44 42.09 -22.87
CA THR A 153 -48.26 42.19 -21.66
C THR A 153 -49.15 40.96 -21.41
N ASN A 154 -49.41 40.14 -22.43
CA ASN A 154 -50.16 38.88 -22.31
C ASN A 154 -49.48 37.78 -23.13
N SER A 155 -48.48 37.13 -22.52
CA SER A 155 -47.63 36.13 -23.19
C SER A 155 -47.73 34.77 -22.51
N VAL A 156 -47.76 33.69 -23.31
CA VAL A 156 -47.71 32.31 -22.80
C VAL A 156 -46.45 32.04 -21.98
N ASN A 157 -45.36 32.72 -22.29
CA ASN A 157 -44.11 32.56 -21.54
C ASN A 157 -44.25 33.09 -20.10
N GLN A 158 -45.08 34.10 -19.86
CA GLN A 158 -45.33 34.58 -18.49
C GLN A 158 -46.07 33.53 -17.66
N ASP A 159 -46.93 32.72 -18.26
CA ASP A 159 -47.63 31.64 -17.54
C ASP A 159 -46.65 30.52 -17.14
N LEU A 160 -45.69 30.22 -18.02
CA LEU A 160 -44.61 29.28 -17.71
C LEU A 160 -43.70 29.80 -16.59
N ILE A 161 -43.31 31.07 -16.62
CA ILE A 161 -42.51 31.70 -15.56
C ILE A 161 -43.28 31.78 -14.24
N LYS A 162 -44.57 32.11 -14.29
CA LYS A 162 -45.42 32.11 -13.09
C LYS A 162 -45.46 30.72 -12.50
N ALA A 163 -45.69 29.67 -13.29
CA ALA A 163 -45.75 28.28 -12.83
C ALA A 163 -44.44 27.83 -12.13
N GLU A 164 -43.27 28.32 -12.58
CA GLU A 164 -41.98 28.06 -11.90
C GLU A 164 -41.91 28.67 -10.49
N LYS A 165 -42.60 29.78 -10.21
CA LYS A 165 -42.54 30.47 -8.91
C LYS A 165 -43.40 29.82 -7.81
N TRP A 166 -44.26 28.86 -8.15
CA TRP A 166 -45.17 28.21 -7.20
C TRP A 166 -44.56 26.95 -6.53
N TYR A 167 -43.30 26.63 -6.84
CA TYR A 167 -42.49 25.57 -6.22
C TYR A 167 -41.22 26.19 -5.64
#